data_AF-A0A0M6YH79-F1
#
_entry.id   AF-A0A0M6YH79-F1
#
_cell.length_a   1.000
_cell.length_b   1.000
_cell.length_c   1.000
_cell.angle_alpha   90.00
_cell.angle_beta   90.00
_cell.angle_gamma   90.00
#
_symmetry.space_group_name_H-M   'P 1'
#
loop_
_entity.id
_entity.type
_entity.pdbx_description
1 polymer ?
#
loop_
_entity_poly.entity_id
_entity_poly.type
_entity_poly.pdbx_seq_one_letter_code
_entity_poly.pdbx_strand_id
1 'polypeptide(L)'
;MPQPCPWILHRTGVTGGTYRGLLTGGDGAEVPDLTLVLGGETLGTMTVTQVDGGWQVEAEMGLAPLTDGTQTVFVRLPDGTALDSVTVVTGLSAPEDLRAQVDALRDELDLMKTAFRRHVNES
;
A
#
# COMPACT_ATOMS: atom_id res chain seq x y z
N MET A 1 -0.54 -20.88 20.82
CA MET A 1 -0.96 -20.01 19.69
C MET A 1 -0.22 -18.69 19.85
N PRO A 2 0.38 -18.10 18.81
CA PRO A 2 0.92 -16.75 18.93
C PRO A 2 -0.24 -15.82 19.28
N GLN A 3 -0.04 -14.95 20.29
CA GLN A 3 -1.01 -13.93 20.66
C GLN A 3 -1.21 -12.99 19.46
N PRO A 4 -2.44 -12.51 19.18
CA PRO A 4 -2.65 -11.53 18.13
C PRO A 4 -1.86 -10.26 18.45
N CYS A 5 -1.25 -9.66 17.41
CA CYS A 5 -0.54 -8.40 17.55
C CYS A 5 -1.51 -7.33 18.12
N PRO A 6 -1.19 -6.67 19.25
CA PRO A 6 -2.09 -5.71 19.88
C PRO A 6 -2.14 -4.37 19.14
N TRP A 7 -1.29 -4.18 18.13
CA TRP A 7 -1.15 -2.95 17.37
C TRP A 7 -1.81 -3.07 15.99
N ILE A 8 -2.52 -2.01 15.60
CA ILE A 8 -3.12 -1.89 14.28
C ILE A 8 -2.59 -0.62 13.64
N LEU A 9 -2.10 -0.73 12.41
CA LEU A 9 -1.61 0.42 11.65
C LEU A 9 -2.58 0.75 10.51
N HIS A 10 -3.15 1.94 10.57
CA HIS A 10 -4.01 2.49 9.52
C HIS A 10 -3.20 3.44 8.65
N ARG A 11 -2.80 2.99 7.47
CA ARG A 11 -2.10 3.86 6.52
C ARG A 11 -2.96 5.07 6.13
N THR A 12 -2.41 6.25 6.29
CA THR A 12 -3.07 7.51 5.90
C THR A 12 -2.57 8.02 4.54
N GLY A 13 -1.36 7.64 4.13
CA GLY A 13 -0.90 7.90 2.76
C GLY A 13 0.59 7.65 2.52
N VAL A 14 0.96 7.81 1.26
CA VAL A 14 2.36 7.86 0.80
C VAL A 14 2.49 9.06 -0.11
N THR A 15 3.37 10.02 0.21
CA THR A 15 3.52 11.26 -0.56
C THR A 15 4.96 11.74 -0.49
N GLY A 16 5.57 12.03 -1.65
CA GLY A 16 6.95 12.52 -1.71
C GLY A 16 8.00 11.52 -1.20
N GLY A 17 7.69 10.22 -1.24
CA GLY A 17 8.56 9.18 -0.66
C GLY A 17 8.38 8.98 0.85
N THR A 18 7.52 9.76 1.51
CA THR A 18 7.21 9.60 2.93
C THR A 18 5.98 8.69 3.11
N TYR A 19 6.13 7.65 3.92
CA TYR A 19 5.02 6.85 4.43
C TYR A 19 4.39 7.52 5.65
N ARG A 20 3.06 7.50 5.75
CA ARG A 20 2.30 7.96 6.93
C ARG A 20 1.19 7.00 7.33
N GLY A 21 0.98 6.88 8.63
CA GLY A 21 -0.11 6.09 9.20
C GLY A 21 -0.53 6.56 10.58
N LEU A 22 -1.66 6.04 11.05
CA LEU A 22 -2.16 6.15 12.41
C LEU A 22 -2.05 4.78 13.08
N LEU A 23 -1.19 4.68 14.09
CA LEU A 23 -1.04 3.51 14.93
C LEU A 23 -2.05 3.57 16.08
N THR A 24 -2.77 2.48 16.30
CA THR A 24 -3.79 2.34 17.36
C THR A 24 -3.65 0.99 18.07
N GLY A 25 -4.30 0.85 19.23
CA GLY A 25 -4.26 -0.36 20.05
C GLY A 25 -3.19 -0.29 21.14
N GLY A 26 -2.57 -1.43 21.42
CA GLY A 26 -1.49 -1.56 22.41
C GLY A 26 -1.94 -1.84 23.86
N ASP A 27 -3.23 -1.73 24.20
CA ASP A 27 -3.79 -2.02 25.53
C ASP A 27 -2.95 -1.48 26.71
N GLY A 28 -2.47 -0.23 26.59
CA GLY A 28 -1.65 0.44 27.63
C GLY A 28 -0.16 0.09 27.59
N ALA A 29 0.30 -0.68 26.61
CA ALA A 29 1.71 -0.90 26.32
C ALA A 29 2.38 0.38 25.81
N GLU A 30 3.69 0.45 26.03
CA GLU A 30 4.52 1.49 25.43
C GLU A 30 4.50 1.38 23.90
N VAL A 31 4.47 2.54 23.23
CA VAL A 31 4.40 2.60 21.77
C VAL A 31 5.69 2.03 21.18
N PRO A 32 5.60 1.08 20.23
CA PRO A 32 6.79 0.40 19.71
C PRO A 32 7.58 1.28 18.75
N ASP A 33 8.89 1.03 18.70
CA ASP A 33 9.79 1.58 17.69
C ASP A 33 9.54 0.90 16.34
N LEU A 34 8.76 1.54 15.48
CA LEU A 34 8.47 1.03 14.14
C LEU A 34 9.59 1.32 13.16
N THR A 35 9.78 0.42 12.20
CA THR A 35 10.81 0.57 11.15
C THR A 35 10.23 0.32 9.77
N LEU A 36 10.76 1.05 8.78
CA LEU A 36 10.60 0.74 7.37
C LEU A 36 11.68 -0.26 6.95
N VAL A 37 11.29 -1.33 6.26
CA VAL A 37 12.20 -2.40 5.82
C VAL A 37 11.97 -2.72 4.35
N LEU A 38 13.05 -2.78 3.56
CA LEU A 38 13.06 -3.20 2.16
C LEU A 38 14.14 -4.29 1.97
N GLY A 39 13.77 -5.43 1.40
CA GLY A 39 14.74 -6.51 1.16
C GLY A 39 15.42 -7.07 2.43
N GLY A 40 14.84 -6.83 3.61
CA GLY A 40 15.44 -7.18 4.91
C GLY A 40 16.36 -6.10 5.50
N GLU A 41 16.62 -5.01 4.77
CA GLU A 41 17.38 -3.86 5.26
C GLU A 41 16.44 -2.78 5.79
N THR A 42 16.81 -2.20 6.94
CA THR A 42 16.07 -1.08 7.54
C THR A 42 16.35 0.20 6.77
N LEU A 43 15.30 0.76 6.14
CA LEU A 43 15.37 2.05 5.44
C LEU A 43 15.34 3.23 6.42
N GLY A 44 14.62 3.10 7.53
CA GLY A 44 14.48 4.17 8.52
C GLY A 44 13.64 3.77 9.71
N THR A 45 13.85 4.45 10.84
CA THR A 45 12.98 4.38 12.02
C THR A 45 11.86 5.41 11.87
N MET A 46 10.65 5.06 12.29
CA MET A 46 9.51 5.96 12.20
C MET A 46 9.50 6.96 13.34
N THR A 47 9.22 8.22 13.01
CA THR A 47 8.86 9.21 14.02
C THR A 47 7.43 8.95 14.48
N VAL A 48 7.20 9.12 15.77
CA VAL A 48 5.92 8.83 16.43
C VAL A 48 5.47 10.08 17.17
N THR A 49 4.28 10.56 16.86
CA THR A 49 3.69 11.75 17.51
C THR A 49 2.30 11.39 18.04
N GLN A 50 2.05 11.65 19.32
CA GLN A 50 0.74 11.43 19.91
C GLN A 50 -0.29 12.41 19.32
N VAL A 51 -1.44 11.88 18.93
CA VAL A 51 -2.57 12.64 18.36
C VAL A 51 -3.87 12.14 18.98
N ASP A 52 -4.99 12.80 18.66
CA ASP A 52 -6.29 12.28 19.07
C ASP A 52 -6.58 10.92 18.40
N GLY A 53 -6.97 9.93 19.20
CA GLY A 53 -7.26 8.57 18.73
C GLY A 53 -6.05 7.66 18.49
N GLY A 54 -4.81 8.07 18.78
CA GLY A 54 -3.64 7.18 18.70
C GLY A 54 -2.31 7.91 18.47
N TRP A 55 -1.45 7.33 17.64
CA TRP A 55 -0.15 7.88 17.30
C TRP A 55 0.04 8.02 15.80
N GLN A 56 0.31 9.23 15.34
CA GLN A 56 0.74 9.45 13.98
C GLN A 56 2.17 8.96 13.83
N VAL A 57 2.39 8.10 12.83
CA VAL A 57 3.70 7.56 12.51
C VAL A 57 4.10 7.92 11.09
N GLU A 58 5.36 8.34 10.91
CA GLU A 58 5.88 8.65 9.58
C GLU A 58 7.36 8.31 9.44
N ALA A 59 7.77 7.99 8.20
CA ALA A 59 9.17 7.83 7.84
C ALA A 59 9.36 8.00 6.34
N GLU A 60 10.55 8.47 5.95
CA GLU A 60 10.95 8.51 4.55
C GLU A 60 11.42 7.12 4.09
N MET A 61 10.82 6.62 3.01
CA MET A 61 11.32 5.43 2.31
C MET A 61 12.56 5.76 1.47
N GLY A 62 12.79 7.05 1.18
CA GLY A 62 13.88 7.52 0.33
C GLY A 62 13.77 7.03 -1.11
N LEU A 63 14.93 6.92 -1.78
CA LEU A 63 15.02 6.50 -3.18
C LEU A 63 15.23 4.99 -3.34
N ALA A 64 15.52 4.26 -2.26
CA ALA A 64 15.82 2.83 -2.30
C ALA A 64 14.72 1.96 -2.97
N PRO A 65 13.41 2.24 -2.79
CA PRO A 65 12.36 1.49 -3.49
C PRO A 65 12.21 1.84 -4.99
N LEU A 66 12.89 2.88 -5.48
CA LEU A 66 12.76 3.36 -6.86
C LEU A 66 13.71 2.62 -7.80
N THR A 67 13.43 1.33 -8.00
CA THR A 67 14.17 0.44 -8.91
C THR A 67 13.22 -0.16 -9.94
N ASP A 68 13.72 -0.48 -11.13
CA ASP A 68 12.96 -1.19 -12.16
C ASP A 68 12.25 -2.43 -11.59
N GLY A 69 10.97 -2.59 -11.94
CA GLY A 69 10.11 -3.65 -11.45
C GLY A 69 9.32 -3.25 -10.21
N THR A 70 9.15 -4.20 -9.29
CA THR A 70 8.28 -4.06 -8.13
C THR A 70 9.09 -4.26 -6.85
N GLN A 71 9.01 -3.29 -5.95
CA GLN A 71 9.59 -3.35 -4.61
C GLN A 71 8.49 -3.27 -3.56
N THR A 72 8.68 -3.95 -2.43
CA THR A 72 7.74 -3.88 -1.30
C THR A 72 8.48 -3.42 -0.05
N VAL A 73 8.06 -2.28 0.47
CA VAL A 73 8.51 -1.71 1.74
C VAL A 73 7.53 -2.15 2.83
N PHE A 74 8.04 -2.65 3.94
CA PHE A 74 7.23 -3.08 5.08
C PHE A 74 7.38 -2.11 6.23
N VAL A 75 6.29 -1.87 6.96
CA VAL A 75 6.33 -1.30 8.31
C VAL A 75 6.34 -2.45 9.30
N ARG A 76 7.36 -2.51 10.17
CA ARG A 76 7.55 -3.62 11.11
C ARG A 76 7.69 -3.17 12.54
N LEU A 77 7.23 -4.04 13.43
CA LEU A 77 7.55 -4.04 14.86
C LEU A 77 9.00 -4.53 15.10
N PRO A 78 9.57 -4.26 16.29
CA PRO A 78 10.90 -4.74 16.66
C PRO A 78 11.07 -6.26 16.64
N ASP A 79 9.98 -7.02 16.85
CA ASP A 79 9.96 -8.49 16.79
C ASP A 79 9.93 -9.04 15.35
N GLY A 80 9.91 -8.15 14.35
CA GLY A 80 9.86 -8.48 12.92
C GLY A 80 8.45 -8.65 12.36
N THR A 81 7.41 -8.55 13.18
CA THR A 81 6.00 -8.61 12.74
C THR A 81 5.70 -7.42 11.82
N ALA A 82 5.18 -7.69 10.62
CA ALA A 82 4.76 -6.64 9.69
C ALA A 82 3.35 -6.15 10.02
N LEU A 83 3.19 -4.83 10.16
CA LEU A 83 1.89 -4.19 10.41
C LEU A 83 1.23 -3.67 9.13
N ASP A 84 2.03 -3.22 8.16
CA ASP A 84 1.58 -2.77 6.86
C ASP A 84 2.68 -2.96 5.81
N SER A 85 2.32 -2.86 4.53
CA SER A 85 3.27 -2.80 3.43
C SER A 85 2.81 -1.87 2.32
N VAL A 86 3.80 -1.29 1.63
CA VAL A 86 3.62 -0.46 0.44
C VAL A 86 4.39 -1.07 -0.70
N THR A 87 3.71 -1.30 -1.81
CA THR A 87 4.34 -1.74 -3.05
C THR A 87 4.61 -0.53 -3.94
N VAL A 88 5.88 -0.37 -4.30
CA VAL A 88 6.36 0.65 -5.25
C VAL A 88 6.68 -0.07 -6.55
N VAL A 89 6.01 0.33 -7.63
CA VAL A 89 6.23 -0.21 -8.98
C VAL A 89 6.85 0.90 -9.83
N THR A 90 8.05 0.66 -10.37
CA THR A 90 8.70 1.57 -11.31
C THR A 90 9.12 0.83 -12.58
N GLY A 91 9.16 1.52 -13.72
CA GLY A 91 9.33 0.88 -15.04
C GLY A 91 8.01 0.39 -15.65
N LEU A 92 8.10 -0.40 -16.73
CA LEU A 92 6.95 -0.82 -17.55
C LEU A 92 6.04 -1.81 -16.80
N SER A 93 5.12 -1.20 -16.07
CA SER A 93 3.90 -1.74 -15.49
C SER A 93 3.17 -2.68 -16.46
N ALA A 94 3.12 -3.99 -16.17
CA ALA A 94 2.58 -5.07 -17.02
C ALA A 94 3.20 -5.15 -18.44
N PRO A 95 3.41 -6.34 -19.02
CA PRO A 95 3.74 -6.41 -20.44
C PRO A 95 2.69 -5.59 -21.21
N GLU A 96 3.10 -4.73 -22.15
CA GLU A 96 2.17 -3.93 -22.98
C GLU A 96 1.03 -4.77 -23.56
N ASP A 97 1.31 -6.06 -23.76
CA ASP A 97 0.40 -7.13 -24.15
C ASP A 97 -0.83 -7.28 -23.25
N LEU A 98 -0.68 -7.15 -21.92
CA LEU A 98 -1.81 -7.23 -20.99
C LEU A 98 -2.67 -5.96 -21.04
N ARG A 99 -2.08 -4.78 -21.27
CA ARG A 99 -2.86 -3.55 -21.47
C ARG A 99 -3.64 -3.59 -22.78
N ALA A 100 -2.99 -4.04 -23.86
CA ALA A 100 -3.64 -4.22 -25.14
C ALA A 100 -4.83 -5.19 -25.03
N GLN A 101 -4.68 -6.29 -24.27
CA GLN A 101 -5.79 -7.21 -24.01
C GLN A 101 -6.91 -6.56 -23.18
N VAL A 102 -6.61 -5.75 -22.17
CA VAL A 102 -7.62 -5.04 -21.37
C VAL A 102 -8.37 -3.99 -22.19
N ASP A 103 -7.69 -3.28 -23.08
CA ASP A 103 -8.33 -2.28 -23.92
C ASP A 103 -9.21 -2.93 -25.00
N ALA A 104 -8.78 -4.03 -25.60
CA ALA A 104 -9.61 -4.83 -26.50
C ALA A 104 -10.89 -5.34 -25.81
N LEU A 105 -10.81 -5.79 -24.56
CA LEU A 105 -11.97 -6.22 -23.77
C LEU A 105 -12.95 -5.06 -23.48
N ARG A 106 -12.46 -3.83 -23.32
CA ARG A 106 -13.31 -2.65 -23.12
C ARG A 106 -14.04 -2.26 -24.39
N ASP A 107 -13.34 -2.29 -25.52
CA ASP A 107 -13.94 -2.01 -26.83
C ASP A 107 -15.08 -2.98 -27.14
N GLU A 108 -14.88 -4.26 -26.84
CA GLU A 108 -15.90 -5.28 -27.06
C GLU A 108 -17.09 -5.14 -26.09
N LEU A 109 -16.84 -4.73 -24.84
CA LEU A 109 -17.89 -4.39 -23.88
C LEU A 109 -18.71 -3.17 -24.33
N ASP A 110 -18.09 -2.17 -24.93
CA ASP A 110 -18.77 -0.97 -25.45
C ASP A 110 -19.60 -1.28 -26.69
N LEU A 111 -19.14 -2.19 -27.54
CA LEU A 111 -19.93 -2.74 -28.64
C LEU A 111 -21.18 -3.46 -28.10
N MET A 112 -21.01 -4.32 -27.09
CA MET A 112 -22.13 -5.02 -26.44
C MET A 112 -23.12 -4.03 -25.79
N LYS A 113 -22.63 -3.01 -25.10
CA LYS A 113 -23.44 -1.93 -24.51
C LYS A 113 -24.25 -1.19 -25.57
N THR A 114 -23.66 -0.93 -26.73
CA THR A 114 -24.30 -0.19 -27.81
C THR A 114 -25.39 -1.03 -28.47
N ALA A 115 -25.12 -2.30 -28.75
CA ALA A 115 -26.13 -3.23 -29.26
C ALA A 115 -27.30 -3.37 -28.29
N PHE A 116 -27.01 -3.46 -26.97
CA PHE A 116 -28.04 -3.58 -25.95
C PHE A 116 -28.90 -2.31 -25.83
N ARG A 117 -28.29 -1.12 -25.82
CA ARG A 117 -29.02 0.16 -25.82
C ARG A 117 -29.94 0.31 -27.03
N ARG A 118 -29.46 -0.11 -28.21
CA ARG A 118 -30.28 -0.08 -29.43
C ARG A 118 -31.50 -1.00 -29.28
N HIS A 119 -31.28 -2.23 -28.80
CA HIS A 119 -32.36 -3.20 -28.61
C HIS A 119 -33.44 -2.75 -27.62
N VAL A 120 -33.05 -2.10 -26.53
CA VAL A 120 -34.00 -1.55 -25.53
C VAL A 120 -34.82 -0.37 -26.08
N ASN A 121 -34.27 0.42 -27.01
CA ASN A 121 -34.98 1.53 -27.63
C ASN A 121 -35.84 1.12 -28.85
N GLU A 122 -35.61 -0.09 -29.38
CA GLU A 122 -36.38 -0.68 -30.50
C GLU A 122 -37.51 -1.62 -30.01
N SER A 123 -37.63 -1.82 -28.68
CA SER A 123 -38.71 -2.58 -28.02
C SER A 123 -39.69 -1.64 -27.33
#